data_AF-A0A061HK71-F1
#
_entry.id   AF-A0A061HK71-F1
#
_cell.length_a   1.000
_cell.length_b   1.000
_cell.length_c   1.000
_cell.angle_alpha   90.00
_cell.angle_beta   90.00
_cell.angle_gamma   90.00
#
_symmetry.space_group_name_H-M   'P 1'
#
loop_
_entity.id
_entity.type
_entity.pdbx_description
1 polymer ?
#
loop_
_entity_poly.entity_id
_entity_poly.type
_entity_poly.pdbx_seq_one_letter_code
_entity_poly.pdbx_strand_id
1 'polypeptide(L)'
;MRFTCIAIIFQGASICTKILATYHSSHIHEAKKVFKCDGYNIAQWGYSRSEWEEFWDDDTRATLYEKHGELVTNFQDTRVVQFYDEDNGGYKYFDLTTEWLRYETELHTIDVQHIIAIDRQGRACAMIMRKTMYRIDFWCKEIPRITYELCEIEP
;
A
#
# COMPACT_ATOMS: atom_id res chain seq x y z
N MET A 1 22.94 47.12 46.68
CA MET A 1 23.45 45.85 46.14
C MET A 1 22.36 45.26 45.28
N ARG A 2 22.57 45.22 43.96
CA ARG A 2 21.60 44.72 42.98
C ARG A 2 21.89 43.23 42.79
N PHE A 3 20.88 42.38 43.04
CA PHE A 3 20.97 40.96 42.71
C PHE A 3 20.72 40.80 41.21
N THR A 4 21.81 40.59 40.47
CA THR A 4 21.81 40.00 39.13
C THR A 4 21.88 38.48 39.25
N CYS A 5 21.35 37.81 38.22
CA CYS A 5 21.55 36.41 37.85
C CYS A 5 20.62 35.36 38.49
N ILE A 6 19.47 35.11 37.83
CA ILE A 6 19.14 33.75 37.37
C ILE A 6 18.68 33.87 35.92
N ALA A 7 19.49 33.36 35.01
CA ALA A 7 19.14 33.12 33.63
C ALA A 7 18.24 31.88 33.55
N ILE A 8 17.10 32.00 32.87
CA ILE A 8 16.44 30.83 32.28
C ILE A 8 16.14 31.20 30.83
N ILE A 9 16.96 30.64 29.96
CA ILE A 9 16.87 30.69 28.50
C ILE A 9 15.54 30.03 28.13
N PHE A 10 14.57 30.83 27.69
CA PHE A 10 13.21 30.36 27.39
C PHE A 10 12.87 30.58 25.92
N GLN A 11 13.65 30.03 24.97
CA GLN A 11 13.26 29.98 23.55
C GLN A 11 13.83 28.74 22.84
N GLY A 12 13.61 27.55 23.40
CA GLY A 12 14.14 26.28 22.87
C GLY A 12 13.12 25.16 22.74
N ALA A 13 11.84 25.46 22.50
CA ALA A 13 10.80 24.43 22.33
C ALA A 13 9.77 24.77 21.25
N SER A 14 10.22 25.30 20.11
CA SER A 14 9.43 25.23 18.87
C SER A 14 10.06 24.24 17.89
N ILE A 15 10.46 23.08 18.41
CA ILE A 15 10.64 21.87 17.61
C ILE A 15 9.29 21.13 17.68
N CYS A 16 8.27 21.68 17.04
CA CYS A 16 7.11 20.88 16.67
C CYS A 16 7.42 20.25 15.32
N THR A 17 8.16 19.14 15.42
CA THR A 17 8.28 18.04 14.48
C THR A 17 7.11 17.97 13.49
N LYS A 18 7.30 18.43 12.26
CA LYS A 18 6.59 17.86 11.12
C LYS A 18 7.41 16.68 10.63
N ILE A 19 7.38 15.59 11.40
CA ILE A 19 7.76 14.28 10.89
C ILE A 19 6.60 13.86 10.00
N LEU A 20 6.70 14.20 8.72
CA LEU A 20 5.80 13.70 7.69
C LEU A 20 6.26 12.25 7.43
N ALA A 21 5.81 11.34 8.29
CA ALA A 21 5.87 9.91 7.99
C ALA A 21 4.97 9.65 6.76
N THR A 22 5.25 8.59 6.02
CA THR A 22 4.40 8.11 4.91
C THR A 22 2.93 8.20 5.31
N TYR A 23 2.09 8.78 4.45
CA TYR A 23 0.75 9.20 4.85
C TYR A 23 -0.14 8.00 5.12
N HIS A 24 -0.24 7.63 6.39
CA HIS A 24 -1.34 6.83 6.87
C HIS A 24 -2.54 7.75 7.10
N SER A 25 -3.72 7.35 6.62
CA SER A 25 -4.96 8.02 7.01
C SER A 25 -5.65 7.26 8.12
N SER A 26 -6.42 7.93 8.97
CA SER A 26 -7.28 7.23 9.91
C SER A 26 -8.32 6.39 9.15
N HIS A 27 -8.71 5.25 9.73
CA HIS A 27 -9.80 4.47 9.16
C HIS A 27 -11.06 5.31 9.03
N ILE A 28 -11.55 5.43 7.79
CA ILE A 28 -12.89 5.92 7.49
C ILE A 28 -13.85 4.74 7.37
N HIS A 29 -15.14 5.05 7.33
CA HIS A 29 -16.18 4.05 7.13
C HIS A 29 -15.93 3.26 5.82
N GLU A 30 -16.00 1.92 5.87
CA GLU A 30 -15.65 1.04 4.73
C GLU A 30 -16.34 1.45 3.42
N ALA A 31 -17.62 1.84 3.48
CA ALA A 31 -18.39 2.26 2.31
C ALA A 31 -17.90 3.53 1.62
N LYS A 32 -17.02 4.29 2.29
CA LYS A 32 -16.37 5.48 1.74
C LYS A 32 -14.97 5.20 1.20
N LYS A 33 -14.42 4.00 1.42
CA LYS A 33 -13.07 3.68 0.96
C LYS A 33 -13.03 3.48 -0.54
N VAL A 34 -12.08 4.17 -1.16
CA VAL A 34 -11.76 4.05 -2.58
C VAL A 34 -10.24 3.90 -2.71
N PHE A 35 -9.83 2.84 -3.38
CA PHE A 35 -8.43 2.60 -3.76
C PHE A 35 -8.23 3.02 -5.21
N LYS A 36 -7.28 3.91 -5.48
CA LYS A 36 -6.91 4.40 -6.82
C LYS A 36 -5.68 3.64 -7.31
N CYS A 37 -5.89 2.71 -8.22
CA CYS A 37 -4.91 1.77 -8.76
C CYS A 37 -4.70 2.07 -10.25
N ASP A 38 -3.58 2.68 -10.65
CA ASP A 38 -3.29 3.02 -12.06
C ASP A 38 -4.43 3.73 -12.82
N GLY A 39 -5.19 4.60 -12.15
CA GLY A 39 -6.33 5.32 -12.72
C GLY A 39 -7.67 4.58 -12.64
N TYR A 40 -7.69 3.35 -12.11
CA TYR A 40 -8.90 2.61 -11.76
C TYR A 40 -9.28 2.82 -10.30
N ASN A 41 -10.55 3.11 -10.05
CA ASN A 41 -11.07 3.31 -8.71
C ASN A 41 -11.80 2.06 -8.22
N ILE A 42 -11.23 1.38 -7.24
CA ILE A 42 -11.81 0.20 -6.61
C ILE A 42 -12.43 0.64 -5.28
N ALA A 43 -13.75 0.84 -5.29
CA ALA A 43 -14.52 1.20 -4.10
C ALA A 43 -15.01 -0.05 -3.34
N GLN A 44 -15.59 0.15 -2.16
CA GLN A 44 -16.10 -0.94 -1.31
C GLN A 44 -16.95 -1.96 -2.05
N TRP A 45 -17.88 -1.51 -2.88
CA TRP A 45 -18.77 -2.41 -3.61
C TRP A 45 -18.02 -3.31 -4.61
N GLY A 46 -16.87 -2.87 -5.12
CA GLY A 46 -16.01 -3.65 -6.02
C GLY A 46 -15.36 -4.78 -5.26
N TYR A 47 -14.52 -4.44 -4.27
CA TYR A 47 -13.80 -5.48 -3.53
C TYR A 47 -14.70 -6.31 -2.61
N SER A 48 -15.81 -5.82 -2.07
CA SER A 48 -16.68 -6.65 -1.21
C SER A 48 -17.52 -7.69 -1.93
N ARG A 49 -17.68 -7.55 -3.26
CA ARG A 49 -18.44 -8.49 -4.09
C ARG A 49 -17.56 -9.44 -4.89
N SER A 50 -16.28 -9.12 -5.04
CA SER A 50 -15.30 -10.02 -5.65
C SER A 50 -15.22 -11.32 -4.86
N GLU A 51 -15.02 -12.43 -5.58
CA GLU A 51 -14.58 -13.66 -4.96
C GLU A 51 -13.18 -13.43 -4.38
N TRP A 52 -13.01 -13.68 -3.09
CA TRP A 52 -11.73 -13.54 -2.40
C TRP A 52 -11.03 -14.88 -2.37
N GLU A 53 -9.86 -14.96 -2.99
CA GLU A 53 -8.95 -16.07 -2.77
C GLU A 53 -7.87 -15.64 -1.77
N GLU A 54 -7.91 -16.19 -0.56
CA GLU A 54 -6.87 -15.93 0.44
C GLU A 54 -5.57 -16.62 0.00
N PHE A 55 -4.45 -15.89 0.04
CA PHE A 55 -3.14 -16.49 -0.16
C PHE A 55 -2.75 -17.33 1.07
N TRP A 56 -2.98 -18.64 0.98
CA TRP A 56 -2.61 -19.61 2.03
C TRP A 56 -1.15 -20.06 1.99
N ASP A 57 -0.50 -19.88 0.85
CA ASP A 57 0.90 -20.24 0.67
C ASP A 57 1.82 -19.35 1.52
N ASP A 58 2.64 -19.98 2.38
CA ASP A 58 3.49 -19.28 3.34
C ASP A 58 4.52 -18.40 2.65
N ASP A 59 5.11 -18.87 1.55
CA ASP A 59 6.13 -18.14 0.79
C ASP A 59 5.54 -16.89 0.12
N THR A 60 4.37 -17.03 -0.51
CA THR A 60 3.64 -15.91 -1.12
C THR A 60 3.22 -14.89 -0.07
N ARG A 61 2.70 -15.35 1.07
CA ARG A 61 2.27 -14.46 2.15
C ARG A 61 3.44 -13.71 2.77
N ALA A 62 4.57 -14.39 2.99
CA ALA A 62 5.79 -13.75 3.49
C ALA A 62 6.31 -12.69 2.50
N THR A 63 6.29 -13.00 1.21
CA THR A 63 6.66 -12.05 0.14
C THR A 63 5.75 -10.82 0.14
N LEU A 64 4.44 -11.01 0.21
CA LEU A 64 3.48 -9.90 0.26
C LEU A 64 3.63 -9.06 1.53
N TYR A 65 3.92 -9.68 2.66
CA TYR A 65 4.19 -8.98 3.91
C TYR A 65 5.44 -8.09 3.81
N GLU A 66 6.55 -8.65 3.32
CA GLU A 66 7.79 -7.91 3.09
C GLU A 66 7.58 -6.74 2.12
N LYS A 67 6.94 -7.00 0.97
CA LYS A 67 6.67 -5.98 -0.05
C LYS A 67 5.71 -4.91 0.42
N HIS A 68 4.69 -5.26 1.19
CA HIS A 68 3.80 -4.28 1.80
C HIS A 68 4.60 -3.35 2.72
N GLY A 69 5.44 -3.90 3.60
CA GLY A 69 6.30 -3.10 4.49
C GLY A 69 7.28 -2.19 3.74
N GLU A 70 7.95 -2.71 2.71
CA GLU A 70 8.84 -1.90 1.85
C GLU A 70 8.11 -0.72 1.20
N LEU A 71 6.92 -0.97 0.64
CA LEU A 71 6.16 0.05 -0.09
C LEU A 71 5.58 1.12 0.85
N VAL A 72 5.12 0.73 2.03
CA VAL A 72 4.61 1.66 3.06
C VAL A 72 5.73 2.52 3.65
N THR A 73 6.95 1.99 3.75
CA THR A 73 8.10 2.74 4.27
C THR A 73 8.84 3.54 3.20
N ASN A 74 8.35 3.54 1.96
CA ASN A 74 8.95 4.30 0.88
C ASN A 74 8.70 5.81 1.03
N PHE A 75 9.68 6.52 1.59
CA PHE A 75 9.63 7.97 1.78
C PHE A 75 9.56 8.80 0.48
N GLN A 76 9.81 8.19 -0.68
CA GLN A 76 9.64 8.86 -1.97
C GLN A 76 8.18 8.88 -2.42
N ASP A 77 7.34 7.98 -1.89
CA ASP A 77 5.90 7.98 -2.16
C ASP A 77 5.20 8.95 -1.21
N THR A 78 4.73 10.07 -1.75
CA THR A 78 4.05 11.11 -0.98
C THR A 78 2.54 10.88 -0.88
N ARG A 79 2.00 9.80 -1.45
CA ARG A 79 0.57 9.50 -1.47
C ARG A 79 0.13 8.89 -0.13
N VAL A 80 -1.17 8.99 0.15
CA VAL A 80 -1.79 8.19 1.21
C VAL A 80 -1.98 6.79 0.64
N VAL A 81 -1.32 5.77 1.18
CA VAL A 81 -1.32 4.41 0.58
C VAL A 81 -1.83 3.33 1.54
N GLN A 82 -2.05 3.68 2.81
CA GLN A 82 -2.53 2.76 3.82
C GLN A 82 -3.39 3.47 4.88
N PHE A 83 -4.45 2.82 5.35
CA PHE A 83 -5.15 3.22 6.57
C PHE A 83 -4.36 2.78 7.81
N TYR A 84 -4.22 3.69 8.77
CA TYR A 84 -3.50 3.48 10.00
C TYR A 84 -4.10 2.33 10.82
N ASP A 85 -3.27 1.36 11.16
CA ASP A 85 -3.59 0.25 12.05
C ASP A 85 -2.62 0.25 13.24
N GLU A 86 -3.16 0.23 14.46
CA GLU A 86 -2.36 0.33 15.70
C GLU A 86 -1.40 -0.86 15.85
N ASP A 87 -1.80 -2.03 15.38
CA ASP A 87 -1.01 -3.26 15.45
C ASP A 87 0.02 -3.37 14.30
N ASN A 88 -0.14 -2.53 13.26
CA ASN A 88 0.64 -2.50 12.01
C ASN A 88 1.14 -3.87 11.54
N GLY A 89 0.28 -4.90 11.61
CA GLY A 89 0.73 -6.28 11.53
C GLY A 89 -0.41 -7.30 11.64
N GLY A 90 -0.14 -8.51 11.14
CA GLY A 90 -1.16 -9.56 11.05
C GLY A 90 -2.15 -9.35 9.90
N TYR A 91 -1.71 -8.69 8.83
CA TYR A 91 -2.50 -8.56 7.62
C TYR A 91 -2.76 -9.93 6.98
N LYS A 92 -3.97 -10.06 6.43
CA LYS A 92 -4.33 -11.10 5.50
C LYS A 92 -4.39 -10.52 4.10
N TYR A 93 -3.96 -11.30 3.12
CA TYR A 93 -3.90 -10.90 1.73
C TYR A 93 -4.86 -11.74 0.92
N PHE A 94 -5.71 -11.07 0.14
CA PHE A 94 -6.69 -11.73 -0.71
C PHE A 94 -6.53 -11.23 -2.14
N ASP A 95 -6.54 -12.15 -3.10
CA ASP A 95 -6.63 -11.81 -4.51
C ASP A 95 -8.05 -11.35 -4.86
N LEU A 96 -8.15 -10.24 -5.59
CA LEU A 96 -9.38 -9.79 -6.23
C LEU A 96 -9.38 -10.30 -7.66
N THR A 97 -9.57 -11.61 -7.83
CA THR A 97 -9.43 -12.32 -9.10
C THR A 97 -10.32 -11.76 -10.21
N THR A 98 -11.47 -11.18 -9.86
CA THR A 98 -12.40 -10.55 -10.82
C THR A 98 -11.89 -9.25 -11.44
N GLU A 99 -10.86 -8.64 -10.88
CA GLU A 99 -10.31 -7.34 -11.29
C GLU A 99 -8.92 -7.49 -11.96
N TRP A 100 -8.61 -8.66 -12.51
CA TRP A 100 -7.38 -8.85 -13.28
C TRP A 100 -7.44 -8.06 -14.58
N LEU A 101 -6.47 -7.17 -14.77
CA LEU A 101 -6.33 -6.40 -16.01
C LEU A 101 -5.14 -6.96 -16.79
N ARG A 102 -5.40 -7.44 -18.00
CA ARG A 102 -4.35 -7.80 -18.95
C ARG A 102 -4.34 -6.80 -20.09
N TYR A 103 -3.19 -6.21 -20.35
CA TYR A 103 -3.00 -5.36 -21.51
C TYR A 103 -1.70 -5.69 -22.22
N GLU A 104 -1.73 -5.52 -23.54
CA GLU A 104 -0.61 -5.80 -24.42
C GLU A 104 -0.01 -4.48 -24.91
N THR A 105 1.31 -4.41 -24.85
CA THR A 105 2.11 -3.37 -25.48
C THR A 105 2.85 -3.99 -26.66
N GLU A 106 3.47 -3.17 -27.52
CA GLU A 106 4.19 -3.67 -28.71
C GLU A 106 5.27 -4.73 -28.40
N LEU A 107 5.78 -4.77 -27.17
CA LEU A 107 6.91 -5.62 -26.77
C LEU A 107 6.63 -6.53 -25.56
N HIS A 108 5.52 -6.30 -24.85
CA HIS A 108 5.26 -6.96 -23.57
C HIS A 108 3.77 -7.18 -23.36
N THR A 109 3.44 -8.32 -22.77
CA THR A 109 2.16 -8.53 -22.09
C THR A 109 2.32 -8.14 -20.63
N ILE A 110 1.36 -7.39 -20.08
CA ILE A 110 1.35 -7.01 -18.67
C ILE A 110 0.04 -7.50 -18.06
N ASP A 111 0.15 -8.36 -17.04
CA ASP A 111 -0.94 -8.77 -16.18
C ASP A 111 -0.88 -7.96 -14.88
N VAL A 112 -1.98 -7.31 -14.50
CA VAL A 112 -2.12 -6.56 -13.25
C VAL A 112 -3.13 -7.27 -12.37
N GLN A 113 -2.65 -7.72 -11.22
CA GLN A 113 -3.42 -8.37 -10.17
C GLN A 113 -3.61 -7.40 -9.01
N HIS A 114 -4.83 -7.31 -8.50
CA HIS A 114 -5.17 -6.46 -7.35
C HIS A 114 -5.29 -7.33 -6.09
N ILE A 115 -4.47 -7.03 -5.09
CA ILE A 115 -4.39 -7.79 -3.84
C ILE A 115 -4.80 -6.86 -2.70
N ILE A 116 -5.85 -7.22 -1.96
CA ILE A 116 -6.33 -6.43 -0.84
C ILE A 116 -5.68 -6.90 0.46
N ALA A 117 -5.19 -5.95 1.27
CA ALA A 117 -4.68 -6.19 2.61
C ALA A 117 -5.75 -5.87 3.64
N ILE A 118 -6.14 -6.87 4.43
CA ILE A 118 -7.15 -6.79 5.47
C ILE A 118 -6.49 -6.92 6.85
N ASP A 119 -6.81 -6.03 7.79
CA ASP A 119 -6.33 -6.13 9.17
C ASP A 119 -7.02 -7.24 9.98
N ARG A 120 -6.60 -7.40 11.23
CA ARG A 120 -7.19 -8.37 12.16
C ARG A 120 -8.65 -8.08 12.51
N GLN A 121 -9.09 -6.83 12.38
CA GLN A 121 -10.47 -6.41 12.61
C GLN A 121 -11.36 -6.61 11.36
N GLY A 122 -10.81 -7.13 10.26
CA GLY A 122 -11.54 -7.38 9.03
C GLY A 122 -11.76 -6.13 8.17
N ARG A 123 -10.97 -5.08 8.36
CA ARG A 123 -11.07 -3.81 7.62
C ARG A 123 -10.03 -3.76 6.50
N ALA A 124 -10.40 -3.18 5.36
CA ALA A 124 -9.47 -2.98 4.26
C ALA A 124 -8.46 -1.87 4.59
N CYS A 125 -7.17 -2.19 4.64
CA CYS A 125 -6.14 -1.22 5.02
C CYS A 125 -5.38 -0.67 3.83
N ALA A 126 -5.06 -1.53 2.87
CA ALA A 126 -4.30 -1.16 1.69
C ALA A 126 -4.69 -2.06 0.50
N MET A 127 -4.29 -1.64 -0.69
CA MET A 127 -4.42 -2.43 -1.89
C MET A 127 -3.09 -2.42 -2.64
N ILE A 128 -2.59 -3.60 -2.96
CA ILE A 128 -1.32 -3.84 -3.63
C ILE A 128 -1.63 -4.23 -5.07
N MET A 129 -1.02 -3.56 -6.03
CA MET A 129 -0.96 -3.98 -7.42
C MET A 129 0.28 -4.84 -7.62
N ARG A 130 0.09 -6.07 -8.10
CA ARG A 130 1.15 -6.93 -8.60
C ARG A 130 1.11 -6.92 -10.12
N LYS A 131 2.14 -6.32 -10.73
CA LYS A 131 2.30 -6.26 -12.18
C LYS A 131 3.27 -7.33 -12.62
N THR A 132 2.84 -8.21 -13.52
CA THR A 132 3.67 -9.25 -14.13
C THR A 132 3.86 -8.92 -15.60
N MET A 133 5.08 -8.53 -15.96
CA MET A 133 5.45 -8.21 -17.33
C MET A 133 6.15 -9.40 -17.97
N TYR A 134 5.59 -9.93 -19.04
CA TYR A 134 6.17 -11.00 -19.84
C TYR A 134 6.93 -10.37 -21.00
N ARG A 135 8.25 -10.58 -21.02
CA ARG A 135 9.10 -10.20 -22.15
C ARG A 135 9.48 -11.45 -22.92
N ILE A 136 9.26 -11.43 -24.23
CA ILE A 136 9.79 -12.46 -25.13
C ILE A 136 11.29 -12.20 -25.25
N ASP A 137 12.11 -13.08 -24.68
CA ASP A 137 13.56 -12.98 -24.85
C ASP A 137 13.99 -13.40 -26.28
N PHE A 138 15.28 -13.22 -26.59
CA PHE A 138 15.86 -13.58 -27.90
C PHE A 138 15.75 -15.08 -28.25
N TRP A 139 15.39 -15.91 -27.27
CA TRP A 139 15.22 -17.36 -27.34
C TRP A 139 13.75 -17.80 -27.23
N CYS A 140 12.80 -16.87 -27.33
CA CYS A 140 11.37 -17.10 -27.12
C CYS A 140 11.02 -17.66 -25.73
N LYS A 141 11.84 -17.40 -24.70
CA LYS A 141 11.49 -17.67 -23.29
C LYS A 141 10.86 -16.43 -22.69
N GLU A 142 9.71 -16.62 -22.05
CA GLU A 142 9.07 -15.61 -21.23
C GLU A 142 9.72 -15.61 -19.84
N ILE A 143 10.45 -14.54 -19.52
CA ILE A 143 10.93 -14.30 -18.15
C ILE A 143 10.01 -13.25 -17.53
N PRO A 144 9.11 -13.64 -16.60
CA PRO A 144 8.20 -12.70 -15.98
C PRO A 144 8.98 -11.76 -15.05
N ARG A 145 8.85 -10.45 -15.28
CA ARG A 145 9.31 -9.43 -14.32
C ARG A 145 8.11 -9.02 -13.47
N ILE A 146 8.20 -9.27 -12.17
CA ILE A 146 7.14 -8.94 -11.21
C ILE A 146 7.53 -7.63 -10.50
N THR A 147 6.60 -6.69 -10.44
CA THR A 147 6.72 -5.47 -9.63
C THR A 147 5.49 -5.31 -8.75
N TYR A 148 5.68 -4.70 -7.58
CA TYR A 148 4.62 -4.44 -6.61
C TYR A 148 4.52 -2.94 -6.36
N GLU A 149 3.30 -2.43 -6.29
CA GLU A 149 3.00 -1.01 -6.05
C GLU A 149 1.77 -0.90 -5.14
N LEU A 150 1.69 0.16 -4.33
CA LEU A 150 0.47 0.45 -3.56
C LEU A 150 -0.46 1.37 -4.33
N CYS A 151 -1.75 1.10 -4.21
CA CYS A 151 -2.79 2.01 -4.64
C CYS A 151 -2.89 3.20 -3.69
N GLU A 152 -3.22 4.36 -4.26
CA GLU A 152 -3.50 5.55 -3.46
C GLU A 152 -4.88 5.44 -2.81
N ILE A 153 -5.03 6.05 -1.64
CA ILE A 153 -6.26 6.12 -0.87
C ILE A 153 -6.70 7.58 -0.86
N GLU A 154 -7.98 7.80 -1.19
CA GLU A 154 -8.61 9.09 -0.99
C GLU A 154 -9.36 9.10 0.35
N PRO A 155 -8.89 9.86 1.35
CA PRO A 155 -9.51 9.93 2.67
C PRO A 155 -10.79 10.78 2.73
#